data_AF-A0A8T3AFT0-F1
#
_entry.id   AF-A0A8T3AFT0-F1
#
_cell.length_a   1.000
_cell.length_b   1.000
_cell.length_c   1.000
_cell.angle_alpha   90.00
_cell.angle_beta   90.00
_cell.angle_gamma   90.00
#
_symmetry.space_group_name_H-M   'P 1'
#
loop_
_entity.id
_entity.type
_entity.pdbx_description
1 polymer ?
#
loop_
_entity_poly.entity_id
_entity_poly.type
_entity_poly.pdbx_seq_one_letter_code
_entity_poly.pdbx_strand_id
1 'polypeptide(L)'
;MCFPTNVSASYGPAGGSALVSVSVVGDGGGAGRSDEELAAEVLRELGGWFGPEEVSSWKLLRTYRIGFAQPDQSPPTELTDKDPRVGDGIYICGDHWSSATFDGALVSGRRAAEALIRDMIAARS
;
A
#
# COMPACT_ATOMS: atom_id res chain seq x y z
N MET A 1 -1.52 -11.18 -2.71
CA MET A 1 -2.64 -11.81 -1.97
C MET A 1 -2.16 -12.18 -0.58
N CYS A 2 -3.04 -12.12 0.43
CA CYS A 2 -2.81 -12.71 1.74
C CYS A 2 -4.08 -13.39 2.28
N PHE A 3 -3.91 -14.22 3.31
CA PHE A 3 -4.98 -14.87 4.08
C PHE A 3 -4.99 -14.32 5.52
N PRO A 4 -5.68 -13.20 5.81
CA PRO A 4 -5.61 -12.56 7.12
C PRO A 4 -6.00 -13.49 8.29
N THR A 5 -6.89 -14.45 8.06
CA THR A 5 -7.30 -15.42 9.08
C THR A 5 -6.18 -16.36 9.53
N ASN A 6 -5.13 -16.55 8.72
CA ASN A 6 -3.94 -17.31 9.13
C ASN A 6 -3.03 -16.52 10.08
N VAL A 7 -3.17 -15.19 10.12
CA VAL A 7 -2.49 -14.34 11.09
C VAL A 7 -3.28 -14.29 12.39
N SER A 8 -4.60 -14.05 12.29
CA SER A 8 -5.52 -14.10 13.42
C SER A 8 -6.93 -14.47 12.96
N ALA A 9 -7.54 -15.46 13.61
CA ALA A 9 -8.92 -15.85 13.32
C ALA A 9 -9.92 -14.68 13.46
N SER A 10 -9.61 -13.70 14.31
CA SER A 10 -10.45 -12.51 14.54
C SER A 10 -10.50 -11.53 13.35
N TYR A 11 -9.64 -11.68 12.35
CA TYR A 11 -9.66 -10.83 11.15
C TYR A 11 -10.71 -11.27 10.12
N GLY A 12 -11.25 -12.48 10.24
CA GLY A 12 -12.27 -13.00 9.35
C GLY A 12 -13.71 -12.75 9.83
N PRO A 13 -14.71 -13.12 9.01
CA PRO A 13 -16.11 -13.10 9.41
C PRO A 13 -16.38 -13.98 10.65
N ALA A 14 -17.34 -13.55 11.47
CA ALA A 14 -17.89 -14.41 12.51
C ALA A 14 -18.45 -15.69 11.85
N GLY A 15 -18.11 -16.85 12.43
CA GLY A 15 -18.44 -18.17 11.83
C GLY A 15 -17.23 -18.94 11.31
N GLY A 16 -16.02 -18.35 11.30
CA GLY A 16 -14.77 -19.08 11.09
C GLY A 16 -14.39 -19.32 9.64
N SER A 17 -15.06 -18.69 8.69
CA SER A 17 -14.64 -18.72 7.27
C SER A 17 -13.29 -18.05 7.09
N ALA A 18 -12.46 -18.60 6.18
CA ALA A 18 -11.22 -17.96 5.79
C ALA A 18 -11.47 -16.61 5.10
N LEU A 19 -10.64 -15.61 5.40
CA LEU A 19 -10.63 -14.35 4.67
C LEU A 19 -9.48 -14.38 3.68
N VAL A 20 -9.75 -13.98 2.44
CA VAL A 20 -8.75 -13.82 1.39
C VAL A 20 -8.75 -12.36 0.96
N SER A 21 -7.58 -11.74 0.92
CA SER A 21 -7.39 -10.38 0.42
C SER A 21 -6.47 -10.40 -0.80
N VAL A 22 -6.95 -9.85 -1.92
CA VAL A 22 -6.21 -9.75 -3.17
C VAL A 22 -5.99 -8.29 -3.49
N SER A 23 -4.74 -7.94 -3.80
CA SER A 23 -4.37 -6.60 -4.26
C SER A 23 -4.02 -6.69 -5.74
N VAL A 24 -4.64 -5.82 -6.54
CA VAL A 24 -4.36 -5.66 -7.97
C VAL A 24 -3.72 -4.28 -8.14
N VAL A 25 -2.56 -4.22 -8.78
CA VAL A 25 -1.74 -3.00 -8.91
C VAL A 25 -1.67 -2.57 -10.37
N GLY A 26 -1.72 -1.26 -10.61
CA GLY A 26 -1.55 -0.64 -11.92
C GLY A 26 -2.83 -0.51 -12.75
N ASP A 27 -2.73 0.32 -13.79
CA ASP A 27 -3.81 0.75 -14.69
C ASP A 27 -4.39 -0.42 -15.49
N GLY A 28 -3.61 -1.50 -15.66
CA GLY A 28 -4.01 -2.74 -16.34
C GLY A 28 -5.04 -3.58 -15.57
N GLY A 29 -5.44 -3.19 -14.36
CA GLY A 29 -6.35 -3.96 -13.51
C GLY A 29 -7.80 -3.46 -13.46
N GLY A 30 -8.08 -2.15 -13.50
CA GLY A 30 -9.44 -1.69 -13.15
C GLY A 30 -9.89 -0.33 -13.65
N ALA A 31 -9.03 0.43 -14.36
CA ALA A 31 -9.45 1.69 -14.95
C ALA A 31 -10.51 1.44 -16.02
N GLY A 32 -11.77 1.76 -15.71
CA GLY A 32 -12.92 1.54 -16.60
C GLY A 32 -13.64 0.19 -16.46
N ARG A 33 -13.12 -0.76 -15.68
CA ARG A 33 -13.86 -2.00 -15.35
C ARG A 33 -14.82 -1.73 -14.18
N SER A 34 -15.96 -2.40 -14.16
CA SER A 34 -16.81 -2.51 -12.97
C SER A 34 -16.15 -3.36 -11.88
N ASP A 35 -16.67 -3.29 -10.65
CA ASP A 35 -16.16 -4.10 -9.55
C ASP A 35 -16.48 -5.60 -9.78
N GLU A 36 -17.59 -5.89 -10.45
CA GLU A 36 -18.02 -7.24 -10.83
C GLU A 36 -17.08 -7.87 -11.85
N GLU A 37 -16.70 -7.13 -12.89
CA GLU A 37 -15.75 -7.61 -13.92
C GLU A 37 -14.38 -7.89 -13.30
N LEU A 38 -13.90 -6.98 -12.45
CA LEU A 38 -12.64 -7.17 -11.73
C LEU A 38 -12.69 -8.39 -10.81
N ALA A 39 -13.77 -8.57 -10.06
CA ALA A 39 -13.93 -9.71 -9.18
C ALA A 39 -13.98 -11.03 -9.95
N ALA A 40 -14.68 -11.08 -11.09
CA ALA A 40 -14.75 -12.26 -11.94
C ALA A 40 -13.37 -12.63 -12.51
N GLU A 41 -12.58 -11.64 -12.94
CA GLU A 41 -11.22 -11.84 -13.42
C GLU A 41 -10.29 -12.38 -12.32
N VAL A 42 -10.35 -11.77 -11.12
CA VAL A 42 -9.61 -12.25 -9.96
C VAL A 42 -10.00 -13.70 -9.63
N LEU A 43 -11.29 -14.02 -9.49
CA LEU A 43 -11.75 -15.39 -9.21
C LEU A 43 -11.31 -16.40 -10.28
N ARG A 44 -11.30 -16.01 -11.56
CA ARG A 44 -10.79 -16.85 -12.65
C ARG A 44 -9.30 -17.18 -12.46
N GLU A 45 -8.47 -16.19 -12.14
CA GLU A 45 -7.04 -16.43 -11.89
C GLU A 45 -6.81 -17.30 -10.65
N LEU A 46 -7.57 -17.05 -9.59
CA LEU A 46 -7.55 -17.84 -8.37
C LEU A 46 -7.96 -19.30 -8.58
N GLY A 47 -8.94 -19.54 -9.46
CA GLY A 47 -9.34 -20.89 -9.85
C GLY A 47 -8.19 -21.68 -10.46
N GLY A 48 -7.24 -21.01 -11.13
CA GLY A 48 -6.02 -21.62 -11.62
C GLY A 48 -5.03 -22.03 -10.52
N TRP A 49 -5.08 -21.42 -9.34
CA TRP A 49 -4.17 -21.70 -8.22
C TRP A 49 -4.75 -22.67 -7.19
N PHE A 50 -6.04 -22.52 -6.87
CA PHE A 50 -6.71 -23.27 -5.78
C PHE A 50 -7.73 -24.30 -6.29
N GLY A 51 -7.94 -24.36 -7.60
CA GLY A 51 -8.96 -25.20 -8.23
C GLY A 51 -10.26 -24.42 -8.46
N PRO A 52 -10.88 -24.55 -9.64
CA PRO A 52 -12.07 -23.79 -10.00
C PRO A 52 -13.29 -24.17 -9.15
N GLU A 53 -13.41 -25.44 -8.74
CA GLU A 53 -14.52 -25.90 -7.90
C GLU A 53 -14.49 -25.24 -6.52
N GLU A 54 -13.33 -25.19 -5.87
CA GLU A 54 -13.14 -24.53 -4.57
C GLU A 54 -13.47 -23.04 -4.67
N VAL A 55 -12.88 -22.34 -5.65
CA VAL A 55 -13.03 -20.90 -5.82
C VAL A 55 -14.46 -20.51 -6.23
N SER A 56 -15.20 -21.40 -6.90
CA SER A 56 -16.60 -21.15 -7.26
C SER A 56 -17.53 -20.94 -6.05
N SER A 57 -17.14 -21.45 -4.87
CA SER A 57 -17.88 -21.25 -3.62
C SER A 57 -17.57 -19.92 -2.92
N TRP A 58 -16.54 -19.19 -3.37
CA TRP A 58 -16.08 -17.99 -2.71
C TRP A 58 -17.04 -16.82 -2.91
N LYS A 59 -17.21 -16.03 -1.86
CA LYS A 59 -18.08 -14.86 -1.85
C LYS A 59 -17.26 -13.58 -1.74
N LEU A 60 -17.38 -12.69 -2.72
CA LEU A 60 -16.83 -11.35 -2.62
C LEU A 60 -17.49 -10.59 -1.46
N LEU A 61 -16.68 -10.06 -0.54
CA LEU A 61 -17.16 -9.25 0.57
C LEU A 61 -17.10 -7.75 0.26
N ARG A 62 -16.01 -7.30 -0.35
CA ARG A 62 -15.79 -5.88 -0.69
C ARG A 62 -14.67 -5.68 -1.69
N THR A 63 -14.82 -4.64 -2.51
CA THR A 63 -13.78 -4.10 -3.38
C THR A 63 -13.42 -2.70 -2.88
N TYR A 64 -12.13 -2.38 -2.90
CA TYR A 64 -11.63 -1.05 -2.55
C TYR A 64 -10.79 -0.51 -3.72
N ARG A 65 -11.15 0.68 -4.23
CA ARG A 65 -10.38 1.39 -5.26
C ARG A 65 -9.56 2.50 -4.63
N ILE A 66 -8.25 2.37 -4.66
CA ILE A 66 -7.31 3.30 -4.01
C ILE A 66 -6.44 3.91 -5.10
N GLY A 67 -6.79 5.13 -5.56
CA GLY A 67 -6.15 5.75 -6.72
C GLY A 67 -4.68 6.13 -6.52
N PHE A 68 -4.30 6.55 -5.31
CA PHE A 68 -2.93 6.88 -4.93
C PHE A 68 -2.42 5.90 -3.88
N ALA A 69 -2.56 4.60 -4.15
CA ALA A 69 -2.25 3.55 -3.19
C ALA A 69 -0.76 3.50 -2.80
N GLN A 70 0.12 3.75 -3.76
CA GLN A 70 1.57 3.84 -3.55
C GLN A 70 2.19 4.87 -4.50
N PRO A 71 3.28 5.54 -4.09
CA PRO A 71 4.12 6.34 -4.99
C PRO A 71 4.65 5.52 -6.17
N ASP A 72 4.97 6.19 -7.28
CA ASP A 72 5.66 5.56 -8.42
C ASP A 72 7.05 5.03 -7.99
N GLN A 73 7.32 3.77 -8.33
CA GLN A 73 8.58 3.07 -8.04
C GLN A 73 9.28 2.61 -9.33
N SER A 74 8.96 3.22 -10.47
CA SER A 74 9.63 2.96 -11.74
C SER A 74 11.13 3.29 -11.64
N PRO A 75 12.02 2.44 -12.19
CA PRO A 75 13.45 2.75 -12.23
C PRO A 75 13.78 3.94 -13.14
N PRO A 76 14.81 4.74 -12.82
CA PRO A 76 15.63 4.68 -11.60
C PRO A 76 14.88 5.27 -10.40
N THR A 77 14.93 4.59 -9.26
CA THR A 77 14.23 5.03 -8.05
C THR A 77 15.24 5.44 -6.98
N GLU A 78 15.22 6.71 -6.58
CA GLU A 78 16.02 7.19 -5.45
C GLU A 78 15.28 6.93 -4.14
N LEU A 79 15.70 5.87 -3.43
CA LEU A 79 15.03 5.35 -2.24
C LEU A 79 15.60 5.91 -0.92
N THR A 80 16.83 6.44 -0.94
CA THR A 80 17.53 6.93 0.25
C THR A 80 18.09 8.32 0.03
N ASP A 81 18.35 9.01 1.14
CA ASP A 81 19.20 10.21 1.20
C ASP A 81 18.71 11.49 0.49
N LYS A 82 17.41 11.59 0.23
CA LYS A 82 16.78 12.86 -0.10
C LYS A 82 16.85 13.82 1.10
N ASP A 83 17.38 15.03 0.88
CA ASP A 83 17.33 16.08 1.91
C ASP A 83 15.87 16.43 2.19
N PRO A 84 15.41 16.44 3.45
CA PRO A 84 14.06 16.88 3.76
C PRO A 84 13.85 18.38 3.54
N ARG A 85 14.90 19.20 3.39
CA ARG A 85 14.78 20.65 3.15
C ARG A 85 14.44 20.93 1.69
N VAL A 86 13.29 21.53 1.45
CA VAL A 86 12.84 21.92 0.10
C VAL A 86 12.62 23.42 -0.06
N GLY A 87 12.79 24.18 1.01
CA GLY A 87 12.73 25.63 1.02
C GLY A 87 12.94 26.19 2.43
N ASP A 88 12.96 27.51 2.56
CA ASP A 88 13.21 28.18 3.83
C ASP A 88 12.10 27.85 4.85
N GLY A 89 12.48 27.09 5.89
CA GLY A 89 11.55 26.61 6.91
C GLY A 89 10.54 25.57 6.42
N ILE A 90 10.73 25.00 5.21
CA ILE A 90 9.83 24.00 4.62
C ILE A 90 10.56 22.66 4.55
N TYR A 91 9.97 21.66 5.21
CA TYR A 91 10.48 20.30 5.26
C TYR A 91 9.45 19.33 4.70
N ILE A 92 9.90 18.34 3.94
CA ILE A 92 9.05 17.32 3.34
C ILE A 92 9.41 15.94 3.89
N CYS A 93 8.39 15.10 4.03
CA CYS A 93 8.51 13.71 4.45
C CYS A 93 7.33 12.89 3.91
N GLY A 94 7.45 11.57 4.02
CA GLY A 94 6.45 10.62 3.53
C GLY A 94 7.11 9.42 2.85
N ASP A 95 6.30 8.44 2.50
CA ASP A 95 6.70 7.26 1.74
C ASP A 95 7.25 7.60 0.33
N HIS A 96 6.83 8.73 -0.25
CA HIS A 96 7.39 9.25 -1.52
C HIS A 96 8.77 9.92 -1.37
N TRP A 97 9.17 10.28 -0.15
CA TRP A 97 10.45 10.97 0.12
C TRP A 97 11.54 10.03 0.66
N SER A 98 11.26 8.74 0.77
CA SER A 98 12.22 7.68 1.04
C SER A 98 11.80 6.40 0.29
N SER A 99 11.84 5.23 0.92
CA SER A 99 11.22 4.03 0.38
C SER A 99 9.70 4.12 0.51
N ALA A 100 8.97 3.64 -0.52
CA ALA A 100 7.50 3.64 -0.58
C ALA A 100 6.88 2.59 0.36
N THR A 101 7.22 2.69 1.65
CA THR A 101 6.84 1.78 2.70
C THR A 101 6.42 2.56 3.94
N PHE A 102 5.68 1.91 4.84
CA PHE A 102 5.32 2.50 6.12
C PHE A 102 6.55 2.89 6.95
N ASP A 103 7.58 2.04 6.98
CA ASP A 103 8.84 2.35 7.67
C ASP A 103 9.55 3.54 7.02
N GLY A 104 9.60 3.61 5.70
CA GLY A 104 10.17 4.74 4.95
C GLY A 104 9.48 6.07 5.25
N ALA A 105 8.15 6.06 5.40
CA ALA A 105 7.40 7.24 5.83
C ALA A 105 7.79 7.69 7.26
N LEU A 106 7.93 6.76 8.20
CA LEU A 106 8.36 7.07 9.56
C LEU A 106 9.81 7.59 9.61
N VAL A 107 10.71 6.95 8.87
CA VAL A 107 12.13 7.33 8.78
C VAL A 107 12.28 8.73 8.20
N SER A 108 11.60 9.04 7.09
CA SER A 108 11.64 10.37 6.49
C SER A 108 11.04 11.43 7.42
N GLY A 109 9.95 11.12 8.13
CA GLY A 109 9.35 12.01 9.11
C GLY A 109 10.31 12.39 10.24
N ARG A 110 11.02 11.39 10.80
CA ARG A 110 12.07 11.64 11.80
C ARG A 110 13.18 12.52 11.25
N ARG A 111 13.68 12.25 10.04
CA ARG A 111 14.75 13.04 9.41
C ARG A 111 14.34 14.50 9.19
N ALA A 112 13.11 14.75 8.75
CA ALA A 112 12.57 16.09 8.58
C ALA A 112 12.50 16.85 9.92
N ALA A 113 12.02 16.21 10.98
CA ALA A 113 11.98 16.81 12.31
C ALA A 113 13.38 17.14 12.85
N GLU A 114 14.35 16.24 12.68
CA GLU A 114 15.74 16.48 13.08
C GLU A 114 16.39 17.63 12.31
N ALA A 115 16.09 17.76 11.00
CA ALA A 115 16.54 18.88 10.18
C ALA A 115 15.97 20.21 10.67
N LEU A 116 14.65 20.26 10.91
CA LEU A 116 13.97 21.42 11.49
C LEU A 116 14.62 21.87 12.80
N ILE A 117 14.82 20.94 13.73
CA ILE A 117 15.40 21.27 15.04
C ILE A 117 16.81 21.85 14.90
N ARG A 118 17.65 21.28 14.03
CA ARG A 118 19.01 21.79 13.77
C ARG A 118 18.98 23.21 13.22
N ASP A 119 18.13 23.47 12.25
CA ASP A 119 18.06 24.78 11.59
C ASP A 119 17.50 25.84 12.56
N MET A 120 16.52 25.48 13.40
CA MET A 120 16.00 26.36 14.46
C MET A 120 17.05 26.73 15.50
N ILE A 121 17.95 25.79 15.83
CA ILE A 121 19.06 26.06 16.74
C ILE A 121 20.06 27.01 16.08
N ALA A 122 20.44 26.74 14.82
CA ALA A 122 21.38 27.57 14.07
C ALA A 122 20.86 29.00 13.83
N ALA A 123 19.54 29.18 13.66
CA ALA A 123 18.94 30.51 13.49
C ALA A 123 18.89 31.34 14.79
N ARG A 124 19.13 30.72 15.95
CA ARG A 124 19.11 31.37 17.28
C ARG A 124 20.51 31.70 17.83
N SER A 125 21.56 31.19 17.20
CA SER A 125 22.97 31.43 17.52
C SER A 125 23.55 32.55 16.69
#